data_AF-A0A914DD76-F1
#
_entry.id   AF-A0A914DD76-F1
#
_cell.length_a   1.000
_cell.length_b   1.000
_cell.length_c   1.000
_cell.angle_alpha   90.00
_cell.angle_beta   90.00
_cell.angle_gamma   90.00
#
_symmetry.space_group_name_H-M   'P 1'
#
loop_
_entity.id
_entity.type
_entity.pdbx_description
1 polymer ?
#
loop_
_entity_poly.entity_id
_entity_poly.type
_entity_poly.pdbx_seq_one_letter_code
_entity_poly.pdbx_strand_id
1 'polypeptide(L)'
;MAISIPSLIGIVITASSSTSLLLNLFVLFILYRGGLLKPSKSNIYLLAFANITSNCIRAAVIAFYMGPSVILQTYLFSDRPTDIGNRIFSYIENATWNVDMLISAIIAIN
;
A
#
# COMPACT_ATOMS: atom_id res chain seq x y z
N MET A 1 12.77 18.94 22.86
CA MET A 1 11.63 19.16 21.94
C MET A 1 10.75 17.93 22.03
N ALA A 2 9.52 18.04 22.55
CA ALA A 2 8.64 16.88 22.72
C ALA A 2 8.02 16.48 21.38
N ILE A 3 7.98 15.19 21.06
CA ILE A 3 7.34 14.68 19.85
C ILE A 3 5.82 14.76 20.05
N SER A 4 5.11 15.33 19.07
CA SER A 4 3.64 15.39 19.12
C SER A 4 3.03 13.99 18.92
N ILE A 5 1.87 13.72 19.54
CA ILE A 5 1.12 12.47 19.35
C ILE A 5 0.91 12.16 17.86
N PRO A 6 0.44 13.09 17.01
CA PRO A 6 0.24 12.77 15.62
C PRO A 6 1.56 12.52 14.86
N SER A 7 2.66 13.21 15.20
CA SER A 7 3.97 12.87 14.64
C SER A 7 4.42 11.45 15.02
N LEU A 8 4.14 10.99 16.25
CA LEU A 8 4.42 9.62 16.67
C LEU A 8 3.60 8.60 15.86
N ILE A 9 2.30 8.87 15.67
CA ILE A 9 1.42 8.04 14.83
C ILE A 9 1.97 7.96 13.40
N GLY A 10 2.38 9.11 12.83
CA GLY A 10 2.98 9.16 11.49
C GLY A 10 4.25 8.31 11.36
N ILE A 11 5.12 8.34 12.37
CA ILE A 11 6.35 7.51 12.40
C ILE A 11 5.99 6.02 12.41
N VAL A 12 5.08 5.60 13.27
CA VAL A 12 4.66 4.19 13.37
C VAL A 12 4.05 3.72 12.06
N ILE A 13 3.10 4.49 11.49
CA ILE A 13 2.45 4.15 10.22
C ILE A 13 3.48 4.05 9.08
N THR A 14 4.42 4.99 9.02
CA THR A 14 5.50 5.00 8.01
C THR A 14 6.39 3.77 8.13
N ALA A 15 6.82 3.43 9.35
CA ALA A 15 7.67 2.28 9.61
C ALA A 15 6.96 0.95 9.29
N SER A 16 5.71 0.80 9.71
CA SER A 16 4.89 -0.38 9.41
C SER A 16 4.65 -0.53 7.92
N SER A 17 4.35 0.57 7.21
CA SER A 17 4.11 0.53 5.76
C SER A 17 5.38 0.27 4.97
N SER A 18 6.52 0.82 5.39
CA SER A 18 7.82 0.54 4.76
C SER A 18 8.19 -0.95 4.92
N THR A 19 7.96 -1.51 6.11
CA THR A 19 8.17 -2.94 6.36
C THR A 19 7.24 -3.79 5.49
N SER A 20 5.96 -3.43 5.41
CA SER A 20 4.98 -4.10 4.56
C SER A 20 5.38 -4.05 3.08
N LEU A 21 5.86 -2.90 2.60
CA LEU A 21 6.35 -2.74 1.23
C LEU A 21 7.52 -3.68 0.94
N LEU A 22 8.52 -3.73 1.83
CA LEU A 22 9.68 -4.62 1.66
C LEU A 22 9.28 -6.10 1.61
N LEU A 23 8.38 -6.52 2.51
CA LEU A 23 7.89 -7.89 2.54
C LEU A 23 7.09 -8.24 1.29
N ASN A 24 6.17 -7.38 0.85
CA ASN A 24 5.38 -7.62 -0.35
C ASN A 24 6.24 -7.63 -1.62
N LEU A 25 7.25 -6.75 -1.73
CA LEU A 25 8.21 -6.78 -2.83
C LEU A 25 9.04 -8.07 -2.83
N PHE A 26 9.46 -8.54 -1.66
CA PHE A 26 10.17 -9.81 -1.53
C PHE A 26 9.30 -11.00 -1.99
N VAL A 27 8.02 -11.03 -1.59
CA VAL A 27 7.09 -12.07 -2.05
C VAL A 27 6.86 -11.97 -3.56
N LEU A 28 6.64 -10.77 -4.12
CA LEU A 28 6.52 -10.58 -5.58
C LEU A 28 7.75 -11.10 -6.32
N PHE A 29 8.95 -10.81 -5.81
CA PHE A 29 10.19 -11.29 -6.39
C PHE A 29 10.25 -12.81 -6.41
N ILE A 30 9.87 -13.46 -5.30
CA ILE A 30 9.80 -14.94 -5.22
C ILE A 30 8.77 -15.48 -6.22
N LEU A 31 7.57 -14.90 -6.29
CA LEU A 31 6.52 -15.35 -7.20
C LEU A 31 6.94 -15.20 -8.67
N TYR A 32 7.58 -14.08 -9.00
CA TYR A 32 8.14 -13.84 -10.32
C TYR A 32 9.21 -14.88 -10.69
N ARG A 33 10.19 -15.11 -9.79
CA ARG A 33 11.24 -16.14 -9.96
C ARG A 33 10.66 -17.55 -10.03
N GLY A 34 9.61 -17.82 -9.27
CA GLY A 34 8.92 -19.11 -9.19
C GLY A 34 8.08 -19.46 -10.43
N GLY A 35 8.04 -18.58 -11.44
CA GLY A 35 7.33 -18.83 -12.70
C GLY A 35 5.82 -18.77 -12.55
N LEU A 36 5.30 -17.88 -11.70
CA LEU A 36 3.86 -17.71 -11.50
C LEU A 36 3.11 -17.23 -12.76
N LEU A 37 3.84 -16.68 -13.74
CA LEU A 37 3.34 -16.35 -15.09
C LEU A 37 3.22 -17.58 -16.01
N LYS A 38 3.46 -18.80 -15.50
CA LYS A 38 3.26 -20.02 -16.28
C LYS A 38 1.76 -20.30 -16.46
N PRO A 39 1.29 -20.65 -17.67
CA PRO A 39 -0.14 -20.79 -18.00
C PRO A 39 -0.93 -21.84 -17.20
N SER A 40 -0.26 -22.74 -16.47
CA SER A 40 -0.89 -23.87 -15.77
C SER A 40 -1.27 -23.62 -14.31
N LYS A 41 -1.19 -22.37 -13.82
CA LYS A 41 -1.45 -22.03 -12.41
C LYS A 41 -2.93 -21.70 -12.18
N SER A 42 -3.48 -22.20 -11.07
CA SER A 42 -4.85 -21.91 -10.59
C SER A 42 -5.13 -20.39 -10.50
N ASN A 43 -6.35 -19.97 -10.79
CA ASN A 43 -6.83 -18.58 -10.69
C ASN A 43 -6.51 -17.93 -9.33
N ILE A 44 -6.40 -18.72 -8.26
CA ILE A 44 -6.03 -18.27 -6.92
C ILE A 44 -4.62 -17.63 -6.90
N TYR A 45 -3.67 -18.13 -7.69
CA TYR A 45 -2.33 -17.55 -7.77
C TYR A 45 -2.34 -16.18 -8.47
N LEU A 46 -3.18 -16.02 -9.49
CA LEU A 46 -3.34 -14.73 -10.17
C LEU A 46 -3.98 -13.69 -9.23
N LEU A 47 -4.99 -14.11 -8.46
CA LEU A 47 -5.61 -13.27 -7.43
C LEU A 47 -4.61 -12.88 -6.33
N ALA A 48 -3.82 -13.84 -5.83
CA ALA A 48 -2.76 -13.56 -4.85
C ALA A 48 -1.73 -12.57 -5.41
N PHE A 49 -1.31 -12.72 -6.67
CA PHE A 49 -0.40 -11.77 -7.32
C PHE A 49 -0.99 -10.36 -7.42
N ALA A 50 -2.25 -10.24 -7.83
CA ALA A 50 -2.96 -8.95 -7.89
C ALA A 50 -3.06 -8.30 -6.49
N ASN A 51 -3.37 -9.09 -5.46
CA ASN A 51 -3.45 -8.64 -4.08
C ASN A 51 -2.10 -8.12 -3.56
N ILE A 52 -1.02 -8.86 -3.76
CA ILE A 52 0.31 -8.44 -3.30
C ILE A 52 0.77 -7.18 -4.07
N THR A 53 0.44 -7.08 -5.35
CA THR A 53 0.73 -5.88 -6.15
C THR A 53 -0.03 -4.66 -5.63
N SER A 54 -1.33 -4.81 -5.33
CA SER A 54 -2.17 -3.77 -4.72
C SER A 54 -1.61 -3.33 -3.36
N ASN A 55 -1.21 -4.28 -2.50
CA ASN A 55 -0.55 -4.01 -1.23
C ASN A 55 0.77 -3.23 -1.39
N CYS A 56 1.60 -3.54 -2.40
CA CYS A 56 2.80 -2.76 -2.69
C CYS A 56 2.47 -1.30 -3.03
N ILE A 57 1.50 -1.07 -3.91
CA ILE A 57 1.10 0.29 -4.31
C ILE A 57 0.59 1.05 -3.08
N ARG A 58 -0.30 0.44 -2.30
CA ARG A 58 -0.87 1.04 -1.08
C ARG A 58 0.22 1.36 -0.05
N ALA A 59 1.09 0.39 0.24
CA ALA A 59 2.18 0.56 1.20
C ALA A 59 3.17 1.65 0.77
N ALA A 60 3.46 1.79 -0.53
CA ALA A 60 4.28 2.87 -1.05
C ALA A 60 3.61 4.24 -0.86
N VAL A 61 2.32 4.37 -1.15
CA VAL A 61 1.58 5.62 -0.91
C VAL A 61 1.59 5.98 0.59
N ILE A 62 1.38 5.01 1.47
CA ILE A 62 1.36 5.29 2.91
C ILE A 62 2.76 5.64 3.42
N ALA A 63 3.79 4.89 3.01
CA ALA A 63 5.16 5.09 3.48
C ALA A 63 5.77 6.41 2.98
N PHE A 64 5.52 6.80 1.73
CA PHE A 64 6.19 7.94 1.11
C PHE A 64 5.33 9.21 1.03
N TYR A 65 4.01 9.10 1.21
CA TYR A 65 3.13 10.25 1.14
C TYR A 65 2.33 10.48 2.43
N MET A 66 1.46 9.55 2.83
CA MET A 66 0.56 9.79 3.98
C MET A 66 1.32 9.88 5.31
N GLY A 67 2.22 8.94 5.56
CA GLY A 67 3.03 8.88 6.77
C GLY A 67 3.83 10.16 6.99
N PRO A 68 4.65 10.61 6.02
CA PRO A 68 5.36 11.89 6.11
C PRO A 68 4.43 13.10 6.23
N SER A 69 3.27 13.10 5.56
CA SER A 69 2.28 14.18 5.69
C SER A 69 1.75 14.28 7.13
N VAL A 70 1.51 13.13 7.78
CA VAL A 70 1.12 13.08 9.20
C VAL A 70 2.29 13.51 10.09
N ILE A 71 3.53 13.13 9.81
CA ILE A 71 4.69 13.55 10.60
C ILE A 71 4.84 15.08 10.58
N LEU A 72 4.75 15.68 9.39
CA LEU A 72 4.92 17.10 9.14
C LEU A 72 3.68 17.94 9.46
N GLN A 73 2.54 17.31 9.75
CA GLN A 73 1.25 17.99 9.96
C GLN A 73 0.83 18.87 8.77
N THR A 74 1.29 18.54 7.57
CA THR A 74 0.91 19.20 6.32
C THR A 74 0.96 18.20 5.17
N TYR A 75 0.23 18.49 4.10
CA TYR A 75 0.30 17.71 2.87
C TYR A 75 1.59 18.02 2.11
N LEU A 76 2.18 17.00 1.48
CA LEU A 76 3.48 17.15 0.81
C LEU A 76 3.45 17.99 -0.48
N PHE A 77 2.34 18.02 -1.22
CA PHE A 77 2.29 18.74 -2.51
C PHE A 77 1.77 20.17 -2.39
N SER A 78 0.81 20.40 -1.51
CA SER A 78 0.19 21.71 -1.30
C SER A 78 -0.56 21.71 0.02
N ASP A 79 -0.54 22.82 0.75
CA ASP A 79 -1.34 23.00 1.98
C ASP A 79 -2.86 22.90 1.73
N ARG A 80 -3.30 22.90 0.45
CA ARG A 80 -4.69 22.73 0.07
C ARG A 80 -5.05 21.24 -0.03
N PRO A 81 -6.01 20.73 0.75
CA PRO A 81 -6.47 19.34 0.64
C PRO A 81 -7.02 18.98 -0.74
N THR A 82 -7.57 19.98 -1.45
CA THR A 82 -8.19 19.83 -2.77
C THR A 82 -7.20 19.81 -3.92
N ASP A 83 -5.91 20.00 -3.65
CA ASP A 83 -4.87 19.91 -4.67
C ASP A 83 -4.89 18.55 -5.37
N ILE A 84 -4.61 18.56 -6.67
CA ILE A 84 -4.72 17.37 -7.50
C ILE A 84 -3.75 16.27 -7.06
N GLY A 85 -2.54 16.64 -6.62
CA GLY A 85 -1.56 15.68 -6.10
C GLY A 85 -2.12 14.96 -4.88
N ASN A 86 -2.60 15.74 -3.91
CA ASN A 86 -3.16 15.19 -2.67
C ASN A 86 -4.34 14.24 -2.95
N ARG A 87 -5.23 14.63 -3.87
CA ARG A 87 -6.39 13.81 -4.27
C ARG A 87 -5.98 12.51 -4.97
N ILE A 88 -4.97 12.53 -5.83
CA ILE A 88 -4.50 11.33 -6.54
C ILE A 88 -4.00 10.30 -5.54
N PHE A 89 -3.12 10.69 -4.60
CA PHE A 89 -2.56 9.77 -3.63
C PHE A 89 -3.63 9.23 -2.65
N SER A 90 -4.54 10.08 -2.19
CA SER A 90 -5.70 9.63 -1.38
C SER A 90 -6.62 8.68 -2.16
N TYR A 91 -6.84 8.92 -3.45
CA TYR A 91 -7.64 8.03 -4.29
C TYR A 91 -6.96 6.68 -4.50
N ILE A 92 -5.65 6.65 -4.78
CA ILE A 92 -4.90 5.40 -4.97
C ILE A 92 -4.95 4.54 -3.70
N GLU A 93 -4.75 5.15 -2.53
CA GLU A 93 -4.85 4.44 -1.25
C GLU A 93 -6.23 3.82 -1.05
N ASN A 94 -7.30 4.61 -1.28
CA ASN A 94 -8.67 4.13 -1.13
C ASN A 94 -9.01 3.03 -2.16
N ALA A 95 -8.62 3.20 -3.42
CA ALA A 95 -8.88 2.25 -4.48
C ALA A 95 -8.17 0.90 -4.22
N THR A 96 -6.90 0.95 -3.82
CA THR A 96 -6.13 -0.26 -3.47
C THR A 96 -6.71 -0.97 -2.25
N TRP A 97 -7.18 -0.23 -1.24
CA TRP A 97 -7.88 -0.84 -0.09
C TRP A 97 -9.16 -1.59 -0.49
N ASN A 98 -9.97 -1.01 -1.38
CA ASN A 98 -11.17 -1.69 -1.90
C ASN A 98 -10.80 -2.96 -2.70
N VAL A 99 -9.75 -2.89 -3.54
CA VAL A 99 -9.27 -4.04 -4.30
C VAL A 99 -8.79 -5.15 -3.36
N ASP A 100 -8.01 -4.83 -2.33
CA ASP A 100 -7.51 -5.80 -1.34
C ASP A 100 -8.67 -6.51 -0.64
N MET A 101 -9.71 -5.77 -0.25
CA MET A 101 -10.91 -6.32 0.40
C MET A 101 -11.69 -7.26 -0.53
N LEU A 102 -11.90 -6.86 -1.78
CA LEU A 102 -12.60 -7.68 -2.77
C LEU A 102 -11.83 -8.97 -3.08
N ILE A 103 -10.53 -8.89 -3.31
CA ILE A 103 -9.70 -10.08 -3.60
C ILE A 103 -9.69 -11.01 -2.39
N SER A 104 -9.56 -10.48 -1.18
CA SER A 104 -9.58 -11.29 0.05
C SER A 104 -10.92 -11.99 0.24
N ALA A 105 -12.04 -11.33 -0.07
CA ALA A 105 -13.36 -11.95 -0.04
C ALA A 105 -13.49 -13.07 -1.08
N ILE A 106 -12.98 -12.86 -2.31
CA ILE A 106 -13.01 -13.88 -3.38
C ILE A 106 -12.13 -15.09 -3.00
N ILE A 107 -10.96 -14.86 -2.40
CA ILE A 107 -10.10 -15.96 -1.94
C ILE A 107 -10.77 -16.74 -0.81
N ALA A 108 -11.49 -16.08 0.10
CA ALA A 108 -12.14 -16.75 1.23
C ALA A 108 -13.32 -17.66 0.83
N ILE A 109 -13.96 -17.41 -0.32
CA ILE A 109 -15.10 -18.21 -0.82
C ILE A 109 -14.70 -19.30 -1.82
N ASN A 110 -13.44 -19.33 -2.26
CA ASN A 110 -12.87 -20.38 -3.12
C ASN A 110 -12.14 -21.44 -2.29
#